data_AF-A0A7C3T299-F1
#
_entry.id   AF-A0A7C3T299-F1
#
_cell.length_a   1.000
_cell.length_b   1.000
_cell.length_c   1.000
_cell.angle_alpha   90.00
_cell.angle_beta   90.00
_cell.angle_gamma   90.00
#
_symmetry.space_group_name_H-M   'P 1'
#
loop_
_entity.id
_entity.type
_entity.pdbx_description
1 polymer ?
#
loop_
_entity_poly.entity_id
_entity_poly.type
_entity_poly.pdbx_seq_one_letter_code
_entity_poly.pdbx_strand_id
1 'polypeptide(L)'
;MLREFMDPKFFLEELEEINRKLVKGAEILTSIPDVDVEPTPKELVFEEDKMKLYHYLPGERLSCPTPTLICYALVNRQYMMDLQSDRSLIRNLLGHGLDIYIIDWGYPDHGDRYVTLEDYIDVYLNDCVDFVRERTDCEKINLLGVCQGGTFAVIYTALYPEKIRNLITMVTPIDFHTTDGLLNVWSRHMNIDNMVDTMGIIPGEFMHVGFLMLKPFQLMVAKSVGLMDNLDDPATVANFVRMEKWIFDSPAQAGEAYRKFLKDLYQENKLIKGELMIGDRRVDLKRITVPLLNIYATEDHLVPPASSIPLNDLVGSKDKTLYGFPGGHIGIYVSSRSQKELAPKVSEWLIARCPKRDGRQVRSPARGGGGSGKAAARGARKPAGKAAKKPPREKG
;
A
#
# COMPACT_ATOMS: atom_id res chain seq x y z
N MET A 1 16.76 44.99 -18.85
CA MET A 1 16.36 43.83 -18.03
C MET A 1 15.44 44.18 -16.85
N LEU A 2 15.39 45.43 -16.35
CA LEU A 2 14.42 45.89 -15.34
C LEU A 2 13.25 46.74 -15.90
N ARG A 3 13.17 46.91 -17.23
CA ARG A 3 12.12 47.69 -17.91
C ARG A 3 10.95 46.84 -18.46
N GLU A 4 11.12 45.53 -18.56
CA GLU A 4 10.06 44.61 -19.04
C GLU A 4 9.09 44.22 -17.92
N PHE A 5 9.49 44.30 -16.64
CA PHE A 5 8.65 43.98 -15.49
C PHE A 5 7.65 45.08 -15.08
N MET A 6 7.66 46.25 -15.73
CA MET A 6 6.76 47.37 -15.45
C MET A 6 6.10 47.93 -16.73
N ASP A 7 5.80 47.09 -17.71
CA ASP A 7 4.92 47.47 -18.82
C ASP A 7 3.45 47.15 -18.44
N PRO A 8 2.57 48.16 -18.33
CA PRO A 8 1.15 47.94 -18.04
C PRO A 8 0.46 47.02 -19.06
N LYS A 9 0.94 46.96 -20.31
CA LYS A 9 0.38 46.04 -21.32
C LYS A 9 0.74 44.59 -21.04
N PHE A 10 1.99 44.32 -20.67
CA PHE A 10 2.45 42.99 -20.28
C PHE A 10 1.63 42.47 -19.07
N PHE A 11 1.39 43.32 -18.08
CA PHE A 11 0.59 42.96 -16.91
C PHE A 11 -0.89 42.71 -17.25
N LEU A 12 -1.47 43.48 -18.18
CA LEU A 12 -2.82 43.26 -18.67
C LEU A 12 -2.94 41.96 -19.47
N GLU A 13 -1.95 41.65 -20.31
CA GLU A 13 -1.88 40.41 -21.09
C GLU A 13 -1.75 39.17 -20.16
N GLU A 14 -0.90 39.24 -19.12
CA GLU A 14 -0.81 38.19 -18.10
C GLU A 14 -2.12 38.01 -17.33
N LEU A 15 -2.77 39.11 -16.91
CA LEU A 15 -4.06 39.05 -16.20
C LEU A 15 -5.17 38.47 -17.07
N GLU A 16 -5.22 38.82 -18.36
CA GLU A 16 -6.16 38.24 -19.32
C GLU A 16 -5.89 36.75 -19.54
N GLU A 17 -4.62 36.33 -19.60
CA GLU A 17 -4.25 34.92 -19.71
C GLU A 17 -4.67 34.13 -18.46
N ILE A 18 -4.37 34.64 -17.27
CA ILE A 18 -4.78 34.03 -16.00
C ILE A 18 -6.30 33.92 -15.90
N ASN A 19 -7.04 34.99 -16.23
CA ASN A 19 -8.50 34.98 -16.18
C ASN A 19 -9.09 33.97 -17.17
N ARG A 20 -8.53 33.89 -18.38
CA ARG A 20 -8.93 32.89 -19.39
C ARG A 20 -8.68 31.46 -18.92
N LYS A 21 -7.52 31.19 -18.30
CA LYS A 21 -7.20 29.89 -17.70
C LYS A 21 -8.13 29.54 -16.54
N LEU A 22 -8.50 30.51 -15.70
CA LEU A 22 -9.45 30.32 -14.59
C LEU A 22 -10.86 30.00 -15.09
N VAL A 23 -11.37 30.77 -16.07
CA VAL A 23 -12.71 30.53 -16.65
C VAL A 23 -12.75 29.16 -17.33
N LYS A 24 -11.77 28.83 -18.18
CA LYS A 24 -11.67 27.51 -18.80
C LYS A 24 -11.52 26.39 -17.77
N GLY A 25 -10.71 26.59 -16.73
CA GLY A 25 -10.54 25.61 -15.65
C GLY A 25 -11.84 25.36 -14.89
N ALA A 26 -12.64 26.39 -14.63
CA ALA A 26 -13.96 26.26 -14.01
C ALA A 26 -14.97 25.54 -14.93
N GLU A 27 -14.97 25.86 -16.22
CA GLU A 27 -15.78 25.16 -17.24
C GLU A 27 -15.39 23.68 -17.36
N ILE A 28 -14.09 23.38 -17.37
CA ILE A 28 -13.56 22.00 -17.35
C ILE A 28 -14.01 21.29 -16.08
N LEU A 29 -13.82 21.88 -14.89
CA LEU A 29 -14.18 21.25 -13.62
C LEU A 29 -15.68 20.95 -13.50
N THR A 30 -16.53 21.82 -14.04
CA THR A 30 -17.99 21.66 -14.04
C THR A 30 -18.51 20.73 -15.14
N SER A 31 -17.74 20.52 -16.19
CA SER A 31 -18.07 19.61 -17.30
C SER A 31 -17.44 18.22 -17.18
N ILE A 32 -16.45 18.05 -16.31
CA ILE A 32 -15.90 16.75 -15.96
C ILE A 32 -16.99 15.94 -15.24
N PRO A 33 -17.52 14.85 -15.83
CA PRO A 33 -18.40 13.94 -15.11
C PRO A 33 -17.66 13.37 -13.89
N ASP A 34 -18.39 12.91 -12.87
CA ASP A 34 -17.82 12.29 -11.67
C ASP A 34 -16.66 11.39 -12.09
N VAL A 35 -15.43 11.77 -11.72
CA VAL A 35 -14.26 11.21 -12.40
C VAL A 35 -14.13 9.76 -11.98
N ASP A 36 -14.67 8.89 -12.83
CA ASP A 36 -14.54 7.47 -12.66
C ASP A 36 -13.09 7.10 -12.96
N VAL A 37 -12.50 6.45 -11.98
CA VAL A 37 -11.31 5.63 -12.19
C VAL A 37 -11.82 4.46 -13.03
N GLU A 38 -11.54 4.43 -14.34
CA GLU A 38 -11.84 3.26 -15.17
C GLU A 38 -11.03 2.07 -14.66
N PRO A 39 -11.61 1.20 -13.81
CA PRO A 39 -10.81 0.25 -13.07
C PRO A 39 -10.43 -0.87 -14.02
N THR A 40 -9.19 -1.35 -13.91
CA THR A 40 -8.82 -2.56 -14.65
C THR A 40 -9.75 -3.70 -14.21
N PRO A 41 -10.35 -4.45 -15.16
CA PRO A 41 -11.36 -5.45 -14.83
C PRO A 41 -10.86 -6.45 -13.79
N LYS A 42 -11.63 -6.61 -12.72
CA LYS A 42 -11.31 -7.50 -11.60
C LYS A 42 -12.55 -8.13 -11.02
N GLU A 43 -12.38 -9.30 -10.43
CA GLU A 43 -13.42 -10.05 -9.73
C GLU A 43 -13.13 -10.09 -8.23
N LEU A 44 -14.16 -9.96 -7.39
CA LEU A 44 -14.07 -10.26 -5.97
C LEU A 44 -14.00 -11.79 -5.83
N VAL A 45 -12.92 -12.31 -5.25
CA VAL A 45 -12.68 -13.75 -5.17
C VAL A 45 -12.78 -14.29 -3.75
N PHE A 46 -12.50 -13.45 -2.76
CA PHE A 46 -12.57 -13.79 -1.34
C PHE A 46 -12.93 -12.53 -0.54
N GLU A 47 -13.69 -12.70 0.53
CA GLU A 47 -14.12 -11.64 1.43
C GLU A 47 -14.18 -12.20 2.84
N GLU A 48 -13.58 -11.48 3.79
CA GLU A 48 -13.62 -11.79 5.21
C GLU A 48 -13.80 -10.47 5.98
N ASP A 49 -14.85 -10.40 6.80
CA ASP A 49 -15.31 -9.15 7.43
C ASP A 49 -15.46 -8.01 6.42
N LYS A 50 -14.61 -6.98 6.54
CA LYS A 50 -14.57 -5.82 5.63
C LYS A 50 -13.46 -5.93 4.59
N MET A 51 -12.55 -6.89 4.74
CA MET A 51 -11.43 -7.12 3.85
C MET A 51 -11.92 -7.89 2.61
N LYS A 52 -11.50 -7.42 1.45
CA LYS A 52 -11.82 -7.98 0.14
C LYS A 52 -10.54 -8.32 -0.61
N LEU A 53 -10.52 -9.49 -1.24
CA LEU A 53 -9.47 -9.91 -2.15
C LEU A 53 -10.00 -9.87 -3.57
N TYR A 54 -9.34 -9.09 -4.42
CA TYR A 54 -9.67 -9.01 -5.83
C TYR A 54 -8.62 -9.75 -6.67
N HIS A 55 -9.07 -10.45 -7.70
CA HIS A 55 -8.24 -11.00 -8.77
C HIS A 55 -8.47 -10.18 -10.04
N TYR A 56 -7.41 -9.61 -10.59
CA TYR A 56 -7.50 -8.89 -11.85
C TYR A 56 -7.56 -9.88 -13.00
N LEU A 57 -8.45 -9.65 -13.97
CA LEU A 57 -8.64 -10.56 -15.10
C LEU A 57 -7.43 -10.48 -16.04
N PRO A 58 -6.59 -11.53 -16.13
CA PRO A 58 -5.42 -11.48 -17.00
C PRO A 58 -5.83 -11.58 -18.48
N GLY A 59 -4.93 -11.16 -19.36
CA GLY A 59 -5.04 -11.40 -20.80
C GLY A 59 -4.94 -12.90 -21.15
N GLU A 60 -4.86 -13.22 -22.44
CA GLU A 60 -4.95 -14.62 -22.91
C GLU A 60 -3.83 -15.56 -22.41
N ARG A 61 -2.65 -15.03 -22.03
CA ARG A 61 -1.51 -15.85 -21.59
C ARG A 61 -0.72 -15.22 -20.45
N LEU A 62 -0.36 -16.05 -19.47
CA LEU A 62 0.54 -15.70 -18.38
C LEU A 62 1.99 -16.07 -18.74
N SER A 63 2.88 -15.10 -18.63
CA SER A 63 4.35 -15.29 -18.70
C SER A 63 4.87 -15.93 -17.42
N CYS A 64 4.23 -15.65 -16.28
CA CYS A 64 4.52 -16.28 -15.00
C CYS A 64 3.25 -16.89 -14.39
N PRO A 65 3.19 -18.21 -14.18
CA PRO A 65 2.01 -18.84 -13.58
C PRO A 65 1.97 -18.73 -12.05
N THR A 66 3.05 -18.30 -11.39
CA THR A 66 3.01 -18.05 -9.94
C THR A 66 2.24 -16.75 -9.69
N PRO A 67 1.13 -16.77 -8.95
CA PRO A 67 0.34 -15.58 -8.68
C PRO A 67 1.10 -14.60 -7.80
N THR A 68 0.79 -13.32 -7.97
CA THR A 68 1.36 -12.23 -7.18
C THR A 68 0.26 -11.56 -6.38
N LEU A 69 0.33 -11.69 -5.06
CA LEU A 69 -0.56 -11.02 -4.12
C LEU A 69 0.04 -9.66 -3.73
N ILE A 70 -0.76 -8.60 -3.88
CA ILE A 70 -0.40 -7.25 -3.47
C ILE A 70 -1.02 -6.94 -2.10
N CYS A 71 -0.17 -6.73 -1.12
CA CYS A 71 -0.50 -6.27 0.22
C CYS A 71 -0.31 -4.75 0.28
N TYR A 72 -1.41 -4.00 0.11
CA TYR A 72 -1.38 -2.54 0.14
C TYR A 72 -1.36 -2.00 1.58
N ALA A 73 -1.05 -0.72 1.75
CA ALA A 73 -1.11 -0.05 3.06
C ALA A 73 -2.55 0.03 3.59
N LEU A 74 -2.69 0.19 4.91
CA LEU A 74 -3.98 0.53 5.53
C LEU A 74 -4.36 1.99 5.28
N VAL A 75 -3.35 2.84 5.05
CA VAL A 75 -3.52 4.25 4.69
C VAL A 75 -3.86 4.37 3.22
N ASN A 76 -4.97 5.06 2.94
CA ASN A 76 -5.55 5.27 1.61
C ASN A 76 -5.85 3.95 0.86
N ARG A 77 -6.49 4.05 -0.31
CA ARG A 77 -6.97 2.87 -1.03
C ARG A 77 -6.01 2.39 -2.11
N GLN A 78 -6.03 1.07 -2.34
CA GLN A 78 -5.14 0.37 -3.28
C GLN A 78 -5.29 0.79 -4.74
N TYR A 79 -6.41 1.41 -5.13
CA TYR A 79 -6.65 1.83 -6.51
C TYR A 79 -5.69 2.93 -6.98
N MET A 80 -4.85 3.49 -6.11
CA MET A 80 -3.70 4.30 -6.50
C MET A 80 -2.81 3.61 -7.55
N MET A 81 -2.68 2.29 -7.47
CA MET A 81 -1.89 1.49 -8.40
C MET A 81 -2.58 1.28 -9.75
N ASP A 82 -3.84 1.71 -9.88
CA ASP A 82 -4.73 1.50 -11.02
C ASP A 82 -5.58 2.77 -11.32
N LEU A 83 -5.01 3.96 -11.06
CA LEU A 83 -5.75 5.23 -11.01
C LEU A 83 -6.30 5.71 -12.36
N GLN A 84 -5.60 5.41 -13.46
CA GLN A 84 -6.03 5.77 -14.81
C GLN A 84 -5.55 4.70 -15.82
N SER A 85 -6.29 4.53 -16.90
CA SER A 85 -6.09 3.47 -17.88
C SER A 85 -4.71 3.52 -18.57
N ASP A 86 -4.12 4.70 -18.75
CA ASP A 86 -2.79 4.93 -19.33
C ASP A 86 -1.66 5.04 -18.28
N ARG A 87 -2.00 5.10 -16.97
CA ARG A 87 -1.06 5.13 -15.84
C ARG A 87 -1.53 4.20 -14.73
N SER A 88 -1.68 2.93 -15.08
CA SER A 88 -2.02 1.84 -14.17
C SER A 88 -0.85 0.87 -14.12
N LEU A 89 -0.17 0.85 -12.96
CA LEU A 89 0.87 -0.14 -12.69
C LEU A 89 0.29 -1.55 -12.75
N ILE A 90 -0.92 -1.76 -12.24
CA ILE A 90 -1.61 -3.05 -12.30
C ILE A 90 -1.82 -3.51 -13.75
N ARG A 91 -2.39 -2.65 -14.59
CA ARG A 91 -2.64 -2.96 -16.01
C ARG A 91 -1.35 -3.32 -16.74
N ASN A 92 -0.27 -2.63 -16.41
CA ASN A 92 1.04 -2.85 -17.01
C ASN A 92 1.63 -4.22 -16.58
N LEU A 93 1.56 -4.54 -15.28
CA LEU A 93 1.96 -5.85 -14.76
C LEU A 93 1.17 -7.00 -15.40
N LEU A 94 -0.15 -6.83 -15.59
CA LEU A 94 -0.99 -7.79 -16.31
C LEU A 94 -0.58 -7.90 -17.80
N GLY A 95 -0.26 -6.77 -18.43
CA GLY A 95 0.23 -6.71 -19.82
C GLY A 95 1.55 -7.44 -20.04
N HIS A 96 2.40 -7.51 -19.02
CA HIS A 96 3.62 -8.34 -19.02
C HIS A 96 3.35 -9.83 -18.72
N GLY A 97 2.10 -10.22 -18.49
CA GLY A 97 1.69 -11.60 -18.27
C GLY A 97 1.89 -12.08 -16.83
N LEU A 98 1.80 -11.19 -15.85
CA LEU A 98 1.70 -11.57 -14.44
C LEU A 98 0.25 -11.83 -14.04
N ASP A 99 0.05 -12.74 -13.09
CA ASP A 99 -1.24 -13.00 -12.45
C ASP A 99 -1.31 -12.21 -11.13
N ILE A 100 -2.29 -11.31 -10.99
CA ILE A 100 -2.32 -10.28 -9.96
C ILE A 100 -3.57 -10.37 -9.09
N TYR A 101 -3.33 -10.45 -7.78
CA TYR A 101 -4.33 -10.34 -6.72
C TYR A 101 -4.01 -9.11 -5.88
N ILE A 102 -5.03 -8.44 -5.34
CA ILE A 102 -4.83 -7.28 -4.46
C ILE A 102 -5.78 -7.31 -3.27
N ILE A 103 -5.25 -7.01 -2.09
CA ILE A 103 -6.02 -6.87 -0.86
C ILE A 103 -6.57 -5.45 -0.78
N ASP A 104 -7.86 -5.36 -0.50
CA ASP A 104 -8.55 -4.13 -0.09
C ASP A 104 -9.04 -4.32 1.35
N TRP A 105 -8.41 -3.63 2.29
CA TRP A 105 -8.67 -3.79 3.73
C TRP A 105 -10.03 -3.29 4.17
N GLY A 106 -10.75 -2.56 3.31
CA GLY A 106 -12.06 -1.98 3.62
C GLY A 106 -11.98 -0.76 4.53
N TYR A 107 -13.07 -0.49 5.24
CA TYR A 107 -13.22 0.68 6.10
C TYR A 107 -13.52 0.26 7.54
N PRO A 108 -12.51 0.21 8.41
CA PRO A 108 -12.72 -0.04 9.83
C PRO A 108 -13.73 0.93 10.45
N ASP A 109 -14.60 0.42 11.29
CA ASP A 109 -15.53 1.18 12.12
C ASP A 109 -15.23 0.97 13.61
N HIS A 110 -16.00 1.59 14.50
CA HIS A 110 -15.77 1.51 15.94
C HIS A 110 -15.82 0.08 16.51
N GLY A 111 -16.49 -0.86 15.85
CA GLY A 111 -16.49 -2.28 16.21
C GLY A 111 -15.13 -2.94 16.03
N ASP A 112 -14.32 -2.43 15.10
CA ASP A 112 -13.00 -2.97 14.76
C ASP A 112 -11.88 -2.40 15.63
N ARG A 113 -12.18 -1.56 16.63
CA ARG A 113 -11.16 -0.90 17.47
C ARG A 113 -10.16 -1.87 18.12
N TYR A 114 -10.57 -3.11 18.35
CA TYR A 114 -9.78 -4.17 18.96
C TYR A 114 -9.07 -5.09 17.98
N VAL A 115 -9.25 -4.90 16.67
CA VAL A 115 -8.48 -5.61 15.65
C VAL A 115 -7.01 -5.26 15.86
N THR A 116 -6.20 -6.29 16.02
CA THR A 116 -4.78 -6.21 16.37
C THR A 116 -3.90 -6.31 15.12
N LEU A 117 -2.61 -6.01 15.28
CA LEU A 117 -1.64 -6.24 14.19
C LEU A 117 -1.54 -7.73 13.86
N GLU A 118 -1.67 -8.59 14.87
CA GLU A 118 -1.76 -10.04 14.72
C GLU A 118 -2.92 -10.45 13.82
N ASP A 119 -4.11 -9.87 13.98
CA ASP A 119 -5.26 -10.19 13.14
C ASP A 119 -4.98 -9.83 11.65
N TYR A 120 -4.35 -8.68 11.39
CA TYR A 120 -3.94 -8.32 10.02
C TYR A 120 -2.94 -9.30 9.40
N ILE A 121 -1.98 -9.82 10.18
CA ILE A 121 -0.90 -10.67 9.66
C ILE A 121 -1.29 -12.16 9.64
N ASP A 122 -1.76 -12.67 10.77
CA ASP A 122 -1.97 -14.11 11.02
C ASP A 122 -3.35 -14.60 10.60
N VAL A 123 -4.31 -13.69 10.43
CA VAL A 123 -5.66 -14.00 9.95
C VAL A 123 -5.80 -13.45 8.53
N TYR A 124 -6.02 -12.15 8.35
CA TYR A 124 -6.44 -11.62 7.06
C TYR A 124 -5.42 -11.80 5.93
N LEU A 125 -4.14 -11.44 6.14
CA LEU A 125 -3.09 -11.64 5.13
C LEU A 125 -2.81 -13.14 4.91
N ASN A 126 -2.75 -13.93 5.98
CA ASN A 126 -2.55 -15.37 5.89
C ASN A 126 -3.65 -16.06 5.07
N ASP A 127 -4.91 -15.71 5.32
CA ASP A 127 -6.06 -16.34 4.68
C ASP A 127 -6.17 -15.91 3.22
N CYS A 128 -5.79 -14.68 2.86
CA CYS A 128 -5.59 -14.30 1.47
C CYS A 128 -4.49 -15.13 0.78
N VAL A 129 -3.35 -15.32 1.44
CA VAL A 129 -2.25 -16.12 0.89
C VAL A 129 -2.68 -17.58 0.69
N ASP A 130 -3.35 -18.18 1.68
CA ASP A 130 -3.84 -19.56 1.59
C ASP A 130 -4.93 -19.69 0.52
N PHE A 131 -5.88 -18.76 0.43
CA PHE A 131 -6.89 -18.74 -0.62
C PHE A 131 -6.26 -18.70 -2.02
N VAL A 132 -5.28 -17.81 -2.25
CA VAL A 132 -4.61 -17.71 -3.56
C VAL A 132 -3.87 -19.01 -3.88
N ARG A 133 -3.13 -19.58 -2.92
CA ARG A 133 -2.41 -20.85 -3.09
C ARG A 133 -3.34 -21.99 -3.49
N GLU A 134 -4.45 -22.14 -2.77
CA GLU A 134 -5.48 -23.15 -3.05
C GLU A 134 -6.14 -22.93 -4.42
N ARG A 135 -6.55 -21.70 -4.73
CA ARG A 135 -7.21 -21.35 -6.00
C ARG A 135 -6.31 -21.61 -7.22
N THR A 136 -5.00 -21.37 -7.10
CA THR A 136 -4.06 -21.50 -8.23
C THR A 136 -3.27 -22.81 -8.23
N ASP A 137 -3.53 -23.72 -7.29
CA ASP A 137 -2.76 -24.95 -7.08
C ASP A 137 -1.24 -24.69 -7.00
N CYS A 138 -0.86 -23.62 -6.29
CA CYS A 138 0.53 -23.21 -6.13
C CYS A 138 0.95 -23.39 -4.67
N GLU A 139 2.04 -24.14 -4.45
CA GLU A 139 2.61 -24.31 -3.11
C GLU A 139 3.06 -22.97 -2.51
N LYS A 140 3.54 -22.04 -3.34
CA LYS A 140 4.06 -20.73 -2.94
C LYS A 140 3.64 -19.64 -3.92
N ILE A 141 3.44 -18.42 -3.43
CA ILE A 141 3.06 -17.26 -4.23
C ILE A 141 4.11 -16.15 -4.18
N ASN A 142 4.07 -15.20 -5.11
CA ASN A 142 4.82 -13.95 -4.96
C ASN A 142 4.03 -13.00 -4.05
N LEU A 143 4.72 -12.30 -3.15
CA LEU A 143 4.12 -11.29 -2.29
C LEU A 143 4.76 -9.94 -2.57
N LEU A 144 3.95 -8.98 -3.00
CA LEU A 144 4.35 -7.59 -3.23
C LEU A 144 3.70 -6.72 -2.16
N GLY A 145 4.51 -6.10 -1.31
CA GLY A 145 4.01 -5.19 -0.29
C GLY A 145 4.30 -3.73 -0.63
N VAL A 146 3.34 -2.86 -0.34
CA VAL A 146 3.39 -1.42 -0.63
C VAL A 146 3.33 -0.61 0.65
N CYS A 147 4.31 0.27 0.87
CA CYS A 147 4.39 1.15 2.05
C CYS A 147 4.20 0.35 3.36
N GLN A 148 3.20 0.68 4.19
CA GLN A 148 2.87 -0.08 5.40
C GLN A 148 2.54 -1.56 5.12
N GLY A 149 1.87 -1.85 4.00
CA GLY A 149 1.63 -3.22 3.53
C GLY A 149 2.92 -3.94 3.14
N GLY A 150 3.96 -3.20 2.79
CA GLY A 150 5.34 -3.68 2.67
C GLY A 150 5.90 -4.22 3.98
N THR A 151 5.72 -3.47 5.07
CA THR A 151 6.13 -3.89 6.40
C THR A 151 5.38 -5.16 6.82
N PHE A 152 4.08 -5.23 6.51
CA PHE A 152 3.25 -6.41 6.75
C PHE A 152 3.77 -7.62 5.94
N ALA A 153 4.06 -7.43 4.66
CA ALA A 153 4.61 -8.48 3.80
C ALA A 153 5.98 -8.99 4.28
N VAL A 154 6.84 -8.11 4.79
CA VAL A 154 8.15 -8.48 5.38
C VAL A 154 7.93 -9.30 6.66
N ILE A 155 7.10 -8.81 7.58
CA ILE A 155 6.77 -9.53 8.83
C ILE A 155 6.19 -10.90 8.51
N TYR A 156 5.21 -10.97 7.62
CA TYR A 156 4.56 -12.20 7.19
C TYR A 156 5.56 -13.18 6.58
N THR A 157 6.43 -12.72 5.67
CA THR A 157 7.43 -13.59 5.02
C THR A 157 8.44 -14.15 6.02
N ALA A 158 8.78 -13.41 7.07
CA ALA A 158 9.65 -13.92 8.15
C ALA A 158 8.97 -15.02 8.99
N LEU A 159 7.65 -14.92 9.17
CA LEU A 159 6.86 -15.88 9.94
C LEU A 159 6.49 -17.13 9.13
N TYR A 160 6.18 -16.97 7.84
CA TYR A 160 5.69 -17.99 6.90
C TYR A 160 6.54 -18.10 5.61
N PRO A 161 7.87 -18.26 5.70
CA PRO A 161 8.74 -18.32 4.51
C PRO A 161 8.43 -19.51 3.59
N GLU A 162 7.76 -20.54 4.09
CA GLU A 162 7.31 -21.70 3.33
C GLU A 162 6.16 -21.39 2.37
N LYS A 163 5.42 -20.29 2.55
CA LYS A 163 4.28 -19.91 1.67
C LYS A 163 4.67 -18.91 0.58
N ILE A 164 5.83 -18.27 0.71
CA ILE A 164 6.27 -17.20 -0.18
C ILE A 164 7.38 -17.68 -1.11
N ARG A 165 7.24 -17.41 -2.41
CA ARG A 165 8.23 -17.70 -3.45
C ARG A 165 9.22 -16.56 -3.61
N ASN A 166 8.70 -15.34 -3.75
CA ASN A 166 9.47 -14.12 -3.96
C ASN A 166 8.81 -12.99 -3.16
N LEU A 167 9.63 -12.13 -2.54
CA LEU A 167 9.18 -10.94 -1.84
C LEU A 167 9.59 -9.69 -2.63
N ILE A 168 8.62 -8.80 -2.85
CA ILE A 168 8.83 -7.49 -3.47
C ILE A 168 8.35 -6.43 -2.49
N THR A 169 9.17 -5.43 -2.22
CA THR A 169 8.81 -4.29 -1.37
C THR A 169 8.91 -3.00 -2.16
N MET A 170 7.89 -2.14 -2.07
CA MET A 170 7.88 -0.82 -2.71
C MET A 170 7.72 0.25 -1.64
N VAL A 171 8.67 1.21 -1.57
CA VAL A 171 8.70 2.34 -0.62
C VAL A 171 8.30 1.93 0.79
N THR A 172 8.89 0.82 1.24
CA THR A 172 8.49 0.13 2.46
C THR A 172 9.34 0.61 3.62
N PRO A 173 8.74 1.10 4.73
CA PRO A 173 9.48 1.47 5.91
C PRO A 173 9.90 0.22 6.68
N ILE A 174 11.19 0.13 7.01
CA ILE A 174 11.78 -0.99 7.76
C ILE A 174 12.59 -0.50 8.95
N ASP A 175 13.50 0.44 8.72
CA ASP A 175 14.11 1.20 9.82
C ASP A 175 13.29 2.45 10.08
N PHE A 176 12.62 2.49 11.23
CA PHE A 176 11.72 3.58 11.58
C PHE A 176 12.40 4.71 12.37
N HIS A 177 13.68 4.58 12.72
CA HIS A 177 14.41 5.55 13.54
C HIS A 177 15.24 6.57 12.75
N THR A 178 15.21 6.51 11.42
CA THR A 178 15.74 7.58 10.57
C THR A 178 15.21 8.96 11.01
N THR A 179 16.08 9.96 10.92
CA THR A 179 15.73 11.37 11.18
C THR A 179 15.39 12.13 9.90
N ASP A 180 15.48 11.49 8.73
CA ASP A 180 15.29 12.12 7.43
C ASP A 180 13.80 12.32 7.09
N GLY A 181 12.92 11.61 7.79
CA GLY A 181 11.47 11.66 7.63
C GLY A 181 10.80 12.33 8.84
N LEU A 182 9.99 13.35 8.59
CA LEU A 182 9.31 14.07 9.67
C LEU A 182 8.29 13.18 10.41
N LEU A 183 7.66 12.24 9.69
CA LEU A 183 6.77 11.23 10.27
C LEU A 183 7.51 10.34 11.28
N ASN A 184 8.76 9.94 10.98
CA ASN A 184 9.59 9.14 11.89
C ASN A 184 9.92 9.91 13.18
N VAL A 185 10.18 11.22 13.05
CA VAL A 185 10.46 12.06 14.21
C VAL A 185 9.21 12.30 15.05
N TRP A 186 8.07 12.66 14.43
CA TRP A 186 6.83 12.95 15.16
C TRP A 186 6.27 11.73 15.88
N SER A 187 6.16 10.58 15.19
CA SER A 187 5.60 9.36 15.77
C SER A 187 6.35 8.86 17.00
N ARG A 188 7.66 9.16 17.11
CA ARG A 188 8.45 8.85 18.31
C ARG A 188 8.03 9.62 19.56
N HIS A 189 7.43 10.79 19.40
CA HIS A 189 7.10 11.70 20.51
C HIS A 189 5.60 11.80 20.80
N MET A 190 4.75 11.17 19.99
CA MET A 190 3.30 11.16 20.20
C MET A 190 2.90 10.23 21.35
N ASN A 191 1.90 10.63 22.15
CA ASN A 191 1.28 9.78 23.16
C ASN A 191 0.22 8.86 22.51
N ILE A 192 0.69 7.73 21.98
CA ILE A 192 -0.13 6.78 21.21
C ILE A 192 -1.20 6.13 22.08
N ASP A 193 -0.89 5.81 23.34
CA ASP A 193 -1.85 5.18 24.25
C ASP A 193 -3.06 6.09 24.48
N ASN A 194 -2.81 7.36 24.83
CA ASN A 194 -3.89 8.33 25.03
C ASN A 194 -4.72 8.57 23.77
N MET A 195 -4.08 8.62 22.60
CA MET A 195 -4.80 8.80 21.33
C MET A 195 -5.74 7.64 21.04
N VAL A 196 -5.25 6.41 21.20
CA VAL A 196 -6.06 5.20 20.96
C VAL A 196 -7.11 5.00 22.04
N ASP A 197 -6.79 5.25 23.32
CA ASP A 197 -7.75 5.15 24.44
C ASP A 197 -8.89 6.17 24.31
N THR A 198 -8.61 7.35 23.72
CA THR A 198 -9.60 8.40 23.51
C THR A 198 -10.47 8.14 22.29
N MET A 199 -9.86 7.76 21.15
CA MET A 199 -10.57 7.69 19.87
C MET A 199 -11.10 6.28 19.55
N GLY A 200 -10.46 5.23 20.06
CA GLY A 200 -10.77 3.82 19.75
C GLY A 200 -10.37 3.39 18.33
N ILE A 201 -10.73 4.18 17.32
CA ILE A 201 -10.25 4.06 15.94
C ILE A 201 -9.51 5.35 15.59
N ILE A 202 -8.50 5.29 14.73
CA ILE A 202 -7.79 6.50 14.27
C ILE A 202 -8.41 6.96 12.96
N PRO A 203 -9.10 8.13 12.92
CA PRO A 203 -9.76 8.61 11.70
C PRO A 203 -8.76 8.84 10.57
N GLY A 204 -9.18 8.56 9.33
CA GLY A 204 -8.39 8.81 8.13
C GLY A 204 -8.03 10.28 7.95
N GLU A 205 -8.98 11.17 8.26
CA GLU A 205 -8.82 12.62 8.17
C GLU A 205 -7.72 13.13 9.11
N PHE A 206 -7.59 12.53 10.30
CA PHE A 206 -6.53 12.87 11.25
C PHE A 206 -5.16 12.52 10.68
N MET A 207 -5.03 11.33 10.08
CA MET A 207 -3.80 10.91 9.42
C MET A 207 -3.50 11.77 8.19
N HIS A 208 -4.52 12.12 7.40
CA HIS A 208 -4.40 12.99 6.23
C HIS A 208 -3.82 14.37 6.60
N VAL A 209 -4.34 15.00 7.65
CA VAL A 209 -3.78 16.26 8.18
C VAL A 209 -2.31 16.08 8.57
N GLY A 210 -1.97 14.97 9.23
CA GLY A 210 -0.58 14.62 9.54
C GLY A 210 0.31 14.54 8.29
N PHE A 211 -0.15 13.89 7.22
CA PHE A 211 0.61 13.76 5.97
C PHE A 211 0.75 15.09 5.21
N LEU A 212 -0.29 15.93 5.17
CA LEU A 212 -0.21 17.27 4.57
C LEU A 212 0.85 18.13 5.27
N MET A 213 0.96 18.01 6.59
CA MET A 213 1.91 18.76 7.40
C MET A 213 3.37 18.29 7.22
N LEU A 214 3.61 17.16 6.55
CA LEU A 214 4.97 16.71 6.24
C LEU A 214 5.68 17.63 5.23
N LYS A 215 4.94 18.23 4.29
CA LYS A 215 5.46 19.21 3.31
C LYS A 215 4.41 20.24 2.86
N PRO A 216 3.91 21.09 3.78
CA PRO A 216 2.82 22.02 3.47
C PRO A 216 3.19 22.99 2.34
N PHE A 217 4.43 23.50 2.31
CA PHE A 217 4.82 24.49 1.30
C PHE A 217 5.04 23.89 -0.09
N GLN A 218 5.71 22.73 -0.21
CA GLN A 218 5.93 22.10 -1.51
C GLN A 218 4.64 21.54 -2.11
N LEU A 219 3.78 20.91 -1.28
CA LEU A 219 2.50 20.40 -1.75
C LEU A 219 1.57 21.55 -2.14
N MET A 220 1.52 22.65 -1.40
CA MET A 220 0.66 23.78 -1.75
C MET A 220 1.20 24.58 -2.95
N VAL A 221 2.50 24.87 -3.02
CA VAL A 221 3.09 25.66 -4.11
C VAL A 221 3.16 24.87 -5.42
N ALA A 222 3.61 23.61 -5.40
CA ALA A 222 3.65 22.79 -6.62
C ALA A 222 2.25 22.49 -7.15
N LYS A 223 1.27 22.31 -6.25
CA LYS A 223 -0.16 22.16 -6.59
C LYS A 223 -0.74 23.44 -7.17
N SER A 224 -0.49 24.60 -6.55
CA SER A 224 -1.04 25.88 -7.03
C SER A 224 -0.40 26.32 -8.35
N VAL A 225 0.93 26.27 -8.47
CA VAL A 225 1.65 26.73 -9.68
C VAL A 225 1.46 25.73 -10.83
N GLY A 226 1.69 24.43 -10.59
CA GLY A 226 1.59 23.42 -11.64
C GLY A 226 0.17 23.21 -12.17
N LEU A 227 -0.86 23.38 -11.32
CA LEU A 227 -2.25 23.41 -11.76
C LEU A 227 -2.55 24.71 -12.51
N MET A 228 -2.21 25.89 -11.95
CA MET A 228 -2.48 27.19 -12.61
C MET A 228 -1.87 27.30 -14.00
N ASP A 229 -0.67 26.78 -14.21
CA ASP A 229 -0.01 26.81 -15.51
C ASP A 229 -0.73 26.00 -16.59
N ASN A 230 -1.47 24.95 -16.18
CA ASN A 230 -2.11 23.95 -17.05
C ASN A 230 -3.62 23.78 -16.80
N LEU A 231 -4.28 24.79 -16.22
CA LEU A 231 -5.71 24.75 -15.87
C LEU A 231 -6.62 24.58 -17.10
N ASP A 232 -6.12 24.86 -18.30
CA ASP A 232 -6.81 24.72 -19.57
C ASP A 232 -6.57 23.36 -20.26
N ASP A 233 -5.79 22.45 -19.67
CA ASP A 233 -5.64 21.06 -20.12
C ASP A 233 -6.60 20.12 -19.35
N PRO A 234 -7.66 19.60 -20.00
CA PRO A 234 -8.61 18.68 -19.37
C PRO A 234 -7.96 17.41 -18.79
N ALA A 235 -6.90 16.90 -19.41
CA ALA A 235 -6.22 15.69 -18.93
C ALA A 235 -5.47 15.94 -17.63
N THR A 236 -4.81 17.09 -17.50
CA THR A 236 -4.13 17.51 -16.26
C THR A 236 -5.12 17.77 -15.14
N VAL A 237 -6.22 18.48 -15.40
CA VAL A 237 -7.27 18.75 -14.40
C VAL A 237 -7.94 17.45 -13.94
N ALA A 238 -8.30 16.55 -14.86
CA ALA A 238 -8.91 15.27 -14.49
C ALA A 238 -7.94 14.38 -13.66
N ASN A 239 -6.64 14.38 -13.98
CA ASN A 239 -5.63 13.70 -13.18
C ASN A 239 -5.49 14.27 -11.77
N PHE A 240 -5.52 15.59 -11.66
CA PHE A 240 -5.51 16.27 -10.39
C PHE A 240 -6.73 15.90 -9.53
N VAL A 241 -7.95 15.90 -10.10
CA VAL A 241 -9.17 15.50 -9.39
C VAL A 241 -9.12 14.04 -8.94
N ARG A 242 -8.64 13.10 -9.77
CA ARG A 242 -8.45 11.70 -9.38
C ARG A 242 -7.48 11.56 -8.20
N MET A 243 -6.38 12.32 -8.23
CA MET A 243 -5.41 12.32 -7.15
C MET A 243 -6.01 12.85 -5.85
N GLU A 244 -6.75 13.94 -5.90
CA GLU A 244 -7.43 14.50 -4.72
C GLU A 244 -8.47 13.51 -4.19
N LYS A 245 -9.29 12.89 -5.05
CA LYS A 245 -10.24 11.84 -4.66
C LYS A 245 -9.55 10.70 -3.91
N TRP A 246 -8.39 10.25 -4.39
CA TRP A 246 -7.59 9.24 -3.70
C TRP A 246 -7.01 9.72 -2.36
N ILE A 247 -6.47 10.94 -2.33
CA ILE A 247 -5.87 11.52 -1.12
C ILE A 247 -6.91 11.63 0.02
N PHE A 248 -8.15 11.97 -0.32
CA PHE A 248 -9.25 12.10 0.65
C PHE A 248 -9.97 10.78 0.95
N ASP A 249 -9.77 9.74 0.15
CA ASP A 249 -10.28 8.40 0.41
C ASP A 249 -9.32 7.63 1.33
N SER A 250 -9.34 8.01 2.60
CA SER A 250 -8.48 7.47 3.66
C SER A 250 -9.31 6.71 4.70
N PRO A 251 -9.27 5.36 4.71
CA PRO A 251 -9.92 4.58 5.76
C PRO A 251 -9.36 4.88 7.15
N ALA A 252 -10.21 4.73 8.17
CA ALA A 252 -9.75 4.73 9.56
C ALA A 252 -8.86 3.51 9.84
N GLN A 253 -8.03 3.58 10.88
CA GLN A 253 -7.26 2.43 11.36
C GLN A 253 -7.81 1.90 12.69
N ALA A 254 -7.82 0.58 12.83
CA ALA A 254 -8.12 -0.09 14.09
C ALA A 254 -7.13 0.34 15.18
N GLY A 255 -7.65 0.74 16.34
CA GLY A 255 -6.87 1.34 17.41
C GLY A 255 -5.75 0.46 17.94
N GLU A 256 -6.03 -0.81 18.25
CA GLU A 256 -5.01 -1.71 18.81
C GLU A 256 -3.91 -2.06 17.79
N ALA A 257 -4.27 -2.29 16.52
CA ALA A 257 -3.30 -2.47 15.45
C ALA A 257 -2.41 -1.22 15.27
N TYR A 258 -3.03 -0.03 15.24
CA TYR A 258 -2.32 1.24 15.14
C TYR A 258 -1.38 1.47 16.33
N ARG A 259 -1.86 1.21 17.55
CA ARG A 259 -1.08 1.31 18.79
C ARG A 259 0.17 0.47 18.70
N LYS A 260 0.01 -0.82 18.41
CA LYS A 260 1.12 -1.76 18.34
C LYS A 260 2.09 -1.38 17.23
N PHE A 261 1.59 -1.01 16.04
CA PHE A 261 2.41 -0.60 14.91
C PHE A 261 3.29 0.61 15.26
N LEU A 262 2.72 1.70 15.80
CA LEU A 262 3.52 2.87 16.15
C LEU A 262 4.46 2.64 17.33
N LYS A 263 4.02 1.96 18.39
CA LYS A 263 4.89 1.72 19.55
C LYS A 263 6.04 0.79 19.20
N ASP A 264 5.74 -0.37 18.63
CA ASP A 264 6.76 -1.38 18.36
C ASP A 264 7.70 -0.95 17.22
N LEU A 265 7.19 -0.27 16.19
CA LEU A 265 8.00 0.09 15.02
C LEU A 265 8.54 1.51 15.11
N TYR A 266 7.68 2.54 15.24
CA TYR A 266 8.15 3.92 15.27
C TYR A 266 8.89 4.29 16.56
N GLN A 267 8.36 3.92 17.73
CA GLN A 267 8.96 4.30 19.01
C GLN A 267 10.13 3.40 19.38
N GLU A 268 9.96 2.08 19.26
CA GLU A 268 10.94 1.12 19.76
C GLU A 268 11.80 0.46 18.67
N ASN A 269 11.42 0.57 17.38
CA ASN A 269 12.12 0.00 16.22
C ASN A 269 12.43 -1.51 16.38
N LYS A 270 11.48 -2.24 16.98
CA LYS A 270 11.62 -3.65 17.35
C LYS A 270 11.87 -4.57 16.16
N LEU A 271 11.40 -4.22 14.96
CA LEU A 271 11.56 -5.06 13.78
C LEU A 271 13.04 -5.26 13.41
N ILE A 272 13.82 -4.19 13.28
CA ILE A 272 15.24 -4.30 12.91
C ILE A 272 16.11 -4.81 14.06
N LYS A 273 15.65 -4.62 15.31
CA LYS A 273 16.30 -5.17 16.51
C LYS A 273 16.03 -6.67 16.72
N GLY A 274 15.11 -7.26 15.96
CA GLY A 274 14.69 -8.65 16.15
C GLY A 274 13.92 -8.89 17.45
N GLU A 275 13.22 -7.85 17.94
CA GLU A 275 12.45 -7.85 19.19
C GLU A 275 10.93 -7.83 18.94
N LEU A 276 10.50 -7.67 17.67
CA LEU A 276 9.08 -7.61 17.33
C LEU A 276 8.43 -8.98 17.53
N MET A 277 7.31 -9.00 18.25
CA MET A 277 6.47 -10.17 18.46
C MET A 277 5.15 -9.99 17.73
N ILE A 278 4.70 -11.04 17.03
CA ILE A 278 3.34 -11.18 16.49
C ILE A 278 2.76 -12.41 17.19
N GLY A 279 1.82 -12.18 18.10
CA GLY A 279 1.35 -13.20 19.02
C GLY A 279 2.50 -13.69 19.91
N ASP A 280 2.76 -14.99 19.92
CA ASP A 280 3.86 -15.63 20.64
C ASP A 280 5.12 -15.83 19.78
N ARG A 281 5.12 -15.39 18.52
CA ARG A 281 6.22 -15.62 17.58
C ARG A 281 7.07 -14.38 17.39
N ARG A 282 8.38 -14.54 17.57
CA ARG A 282 9.37 -13.50 17.27
C ARG A 282 9.58 -13.38 15.77
N VAL A 283 9.51 -12.16 15.27
CA VAL A 283 9.81 -11.83 13.87
C VAL A 283 11.33 -11.72 13.70
N ASP A 284 11.91 -12.67 12.99
CA ASP A 284 13.34 -12.70 12.67
C ASP A 284 13.54 -12.51 11.16
N LEU A 285 14.03 -11.33 10.77
CA LEU A 285 14.29 -10.99 9.37
C LEU A 285 15.30 -11.95 8.70
N LYS A 286 16.17 -12.62 9.46
CA LYS A 286 17.11 -13.62 8.92
C LYS A 286 16.40 -14.87 8.39
N ARG A 287 15.13 -15.11 8.76
CA ARG A 287 14.31 -16.19 8.19
C ARG A 287 13.81 -15.90 6.77
N ILE A 288 13.88 -14.65 6.32
CA ILE A 288 13.54 -14.28 4.94
C ILE A 288 14.71 -14.71 4.04
N THR A 289 14.67 -15.97 3.57
CA THR A 289 15.69 -16.54 2.66
C THR A 289 15.25 -16.59 1.20
N VAL A 290 14.01 -16.21 0.92
CA VAL A 290 13.43 -16.11 -0.44
C VAL A 290 14.05 -14.94 -1.22
N PRO A 291 14.06 -14.96 -2.56
CA PRO A 291 14.48 -13.81 -3.35
C PRO A 291 13.75 -12.52 -2.95
N LEU A 292 14.50 -11.42 -2.82
CA LEU A 292 14.00 -10.11 -2.45
C LEU A 292 14.28 -9.09 -3.55
N LEU A 293 13.23 -8.39 -4.02
CA LEU A 293 13.34 -7.15 -4.78
C LEU A 293 12.87 -5.99 -3.90
N ASN A 294 13.82 -5.20 -3.41
CA ASN A 294 13.55 -4.03 -2.58
C ASN A 294 13.63 -2.76 -3.42
N ILE A 295 12.51 -2.08 -3.56
CA ILE A 295 12.34 -0.88 -4.38
C ILE A 295 12.10 0.32 -3.46
N TYR A 296 12.90 1.35 -3.62
CA TYR A 296 12.72 2.63 -2.93
C TYR A 296 12.66 3.78 -3.93
N ALA A 297 11.97 4.86 -3.56
CA ALA A 297 11.95 6.09 -4.33
C ALA A 297 13.07 7.01 -3.83
N THR A 298 13.92 7.52 -4.73
CA THR A 298 15.13 8.27 -4.33
C THR A 298 14.83 9.63 -3.71
N GLU A 299 13.67 10.20 -4.01
CA GLU A 299 13.19 11.50 -3.51
C GLU A 299 11.99 11.33 -2.57
N ASP A 300 11.85 10.14 -1.98
CA ASP A 300 10.79 9.87 -1.01
C ASP A 300 11.09 10.59 0.31
N HIS A 301 10.12 11.36 0.78
CA HIS A 301 10.17 12.06 2.06
C HIS A 301 9.21 11.48 3.09
N LEU A 302 8.24 10.67 2.65
CA LEU A 302 7.31 9.99 3.52
C LEU A 302 7.96 8.72 4.09
N VAL A 303 8.59 7.94 3.22
CA VAL A 303 9.44 6.80 3.56
C VAL A 303 10.82 7.06 2.97
N PRO A 304 11.69 7.79 3.68
CA PRO A 304 13.02 8.10 3.18
C PRO A 304 13.80 6.84 2.77
N PRO A 305 14.69 6.91 1.78
CA PRO A 305 15.55 5.78 1.39
C PRO A 305 16.25 5.10 2.57
N ALA A 306 16.68 5.89 3.57
CA ALA A 306 17.29 5.39 4.80
C ALA A 306 16.37 4.46 5.61
N SER A 307 15.05 4.56 5.45
CA SER A 307 14.08 3.65 6.07
C SER A 307 13.91 2.34 5.30
N SER A 308 14.03 2.35 3.98
CA SER A 308 13.76 1.19 3.10
C SER A 308 15.00 0.36 2.77
N ILE A 309 16.13 1.02 2.50
CA ILE A 309 17.39 0.38 2.08
C ILE A 309 17.88 -0.69 3.07
N PRO A 310 17.85 -0.47 4.41
CA PRO A 310 18.43 -1.42 5.37
C PRO A 310 17.88 -2.85 5.28
N LEU A 311 16.67 -3.05 4.74
CA LEU A 311 16.08 -4.38 4.56
C LEU A 311 17.03 -5.35 3.84
N ASN A 312 17.77 -4.87 2.82
CA ASN A 312 18.67 -5.71 2.04
C ASN A 312 19.78 -6.35 2.89
N ASP A 313 20.24 -5.68 3.94
CA ASP A 313 21.31 -6.18 4.82
C ASP A 313 20.74 -7.00 5.99
N LEU A 314 19.50 -6.72 6.36
CA LEU A 314 18.84 -7.36 7.50
C LEU A 314 18.31 -8.76 7.15
N VAL A 315 17.84 -9.01 5.93
CA VAL A 315 17.29 -10.33 5.56
C VAL A 315 18.35 -11.41 5.33
N GLY A 316 17.96 -12.68 5.50
CA GLY A 316 18.83 -13.85 5.31
C GLY A 316 19.00 -14.31 3.86
N SER A 317 18.29 -13.68 2.92
CA SER A 317 18.34 -14.05 1.50
C SER A 317 19.71 -13.82 0.89
N LYS A 318 20.08 -14.69 -0.06
CA LYS A 318 21.28 -14.55 -0.88
C LYS A 318 20.98 -13.95 -2.25
N ASP A 319 19.72 -13.95 -2.68
CA ASP A 319 19.25 -13.36 -3.93
C ASP A 319 18.49 -12.07 -3.59
N LYS A 320 19.21 -10.95 -3.62
CA LYS A 320 18.70 -9.65 -3.18
C LYS A 320 19.00 -8.60 -4.23
N THR A 321 17.98 -7.89 -4.66
CA THR A 321 18.09 -6.76 -5.59
C THR A 321 17.60 -5.51 -4.87
N LEU A 322 18.45 -4.49 -4.77
CA LEU A 322 18.06 -3.15 -4.34
C LEU A 322 17.88 -2.27 -5.59
N TYR A 323 16.74 -1.60 -5.72
CA TYR A 323 16.43 -0.77 -6.88
C TYR A 323 15.93 0.61 -6.45
N GLY A 324 16.72 1.64 -6.75
CA GLY A 324 16.33 3.03 -6.55
C GLY A 324 15.59 3.56 -7.78
N PHE A 325 14.32 3.92 -7.60
CA PHE A 325 13.50 4.54 -8.63
C PHE A 325 13.55 6.08 -8.49
N PRO A 326 13.93 6.82 -9.54
CA PRO A 326 13.92 8.28 -9.48
C PRO A 326 12.50 8.84 -9.43
N GLY A 327 12.15 9.41 -8.28
CA GLY A 327 10.85 10.02 -8.01
C GLY A 327 10.53 10.03 -6.52
N GLY A 328 9.35 10.58 -6.17
CA GLY A 328 8.81 10.59 -4.81
C GLY A 328 7.83 9.45 -4.52
N HIS A 329 7.31 9.42 -3.29
CA HIS A 329 6.48 8.32 -2.74
C HIS A 329 5.33 7.88 -3.65
N ILE A 330 4.57 8.84 -4.19
CA ILE A 330 3.41 8.58 -5.03
C ILE A 330 3.82 8.41 -6.50
N GLY A 331 4.84 9.16 -6.94
CA GLY A 331 5.32 9.17 -8.32
C GLY A 331 5.80 7.80 -8.79
N ILE A 332 6.20 6.92 -7.86
CA ILE A 332 6.58 5.54 -8.16
C ILE A 332 5.43 4.70 -8.73
N TYR A 333 4.15 5.07 -8.54
CA TYR A 333 3.01 4.31 -9.06
C TYR A 333 2.42 4.91 -10.34
N VAL A 334 2.35 6.24 -10.41
CA VAL A 334 1.54 6.94 -11.43
C VAL A 334 2.34 7.79 -12.41
N SER A 335 3.66 7.89 -12.27
CA SER A 335 4.47 8.59 -13.28
C SER A 335 4.56 7.81 -14.59
N SER A 336 4.72 8.52 -15.71
CA SER A 336 5.02 7.87 -17.00
C SER A 336 6.29 7.01 -16.92
N ARG A 337 7.26 7.44 -16.10
CA ARG A 337 8.49 6.68 -15.83
C ARG A 337 8.20 5.36 -15.11
N SER A 338 7.27 5.34 -14.15
CA SER A 338 6.85 4.10 -13.48
C SER A 338 6.34 3.07 -14.50
N GLN A 339 5.52 3.52 -15.44
CA GLN A 339 4.97 2.65 -16.49
C GLN A 339 6.06 2.11 -17.44
N LYS A 340 7.10 2.90 -17.73
CA LYS A 340 8.16 2.53 -18.69
C LYS A 340 9.33 1.78 -18.07
N GLU A 341 9.59 1.97 -16.77
CA GLU A 341 10.78 1.42 -16.11
C GLU A 341 10.41 0.46 -14.97
N LEU A 342 9.50 0.86 -14.08
CA LEU A 342 9.20 0.08 -12.88
C LEU A 342 8.40 -1.19 -13.20
N ALA A 343 7.32 -1.07 -13.97
CA ALA A 343 6.49 -2.22 -14.30
C ALA A 343 7.25 -3.30 -15.10
N PRO A 344 8.05 -2.96 -16.13
CA PRO A 344 8.93 -3.93 -16.79
C PRO A 344 9.95 -4.53 -15.83
N LYS A 345 10.60 -3.71 -14.99
CA LYS A 345 11.61 -4.18 -14.02
C LYS A 345 11.07 -5.25 -13.07
N VAL A 346 9.89 -5.00 -12.49
CA VAL A 346 9.22 -5.96 -11.58
C VAL A 346 8.85 -7.23 -12.34
N SER A 347 8.28 -7.07 -13.54
CA SER A 347 7.84 -8.19 -14.36
C SER A 347 8.98 -9.09 -14.81
N GLU A 348 10.05 -8.52 -15.35
CA GLU A 348 11.26 -9.24 -15.77
C GLU A 348 11.89 -9.97 -14.59
N TRP A 349 11.99 -9.30 -13.43
CA TRP A 349 12.58 -9.90 -12.23
C TRP A 349 11.78 -11.10 -11.72
N LEU A 350 10.44 -11.02 -11.77
CA LEU A 350 9.54 -12.12 -11.44
C LEU A 350 9.63 -13.25 -12.47
N ILE A 351 9.46 -12.93 -13.77
CA ILE A 351 9.47 -13.90 -14.88
C ILE A 351 10.76 -14.72 -14.89
N ALA A 352 11.92 -14.10 -14.62
CA ALA A 352 13.20 -14.78 -14.51
C ALA A 352 13.24 -15.87 -13.41
N ARG A 353 12.35 -15.79 -12.42
CA ARG A 353 12.26 -16.69 -11.25
C ARG A 353 11.01 -17.57 -11.27
N CYS A 354 10.22 -17.52 -12.33
CA CYS A 354 9.03 -18.35 -12.45
C CYS A 354 9.44 -19.80 -12.77
N PRO A 355 8.72 -20.80 -12.22
CA PRO A 355 8.98 -22.19 -12.55
C PRO A 355 8.90 -22.40 -14.06
N LYS A 356 9.96 -22.96 -14.68
CA LYS A 356 9.89 -23.41 -16.07
C LYS A 356 8.88 -24.55 -16.13
N ARG A 357 7.86 -24.43 -16.98
CA ARG A 357 6.87 -25.49 -17.18
C ARG A 357 7.36 -26.53 -18.19
N ASP A 358 7.22 -27.80 -17.82
CA ASP A 358 7.16 -28.92 -18.76
C ASP A 358 5.89 -28.81 -19.62
N GLY A 359 5.95 -28.08 -20.72
CA GLY A 359 5.09 -28.20 -21.91
C GLY A 359 3.56 -28.04 -21.79
N ARG A 360 2.94 -28.01 -20.60
CA ARG A 360 1.49 -27.92 -20.42
C ARG A 360 1.08 -26.46 -20.20
N GLN A 361 0.44 -25.88 -21.22
CA GLN A 361 -0.20 -24.57 -21.13
C GLN A 361 -1.32 -24.62 -20.08
N VAL A 362 -1.17 -23.90 -18.97
CA VAL A 362 -2.33 -23.62 -18.10
C VAL A 362 -3.00 -22.38 -18.66
N ARG A 363 -4.22 -22.60 -19.13
CA ARG A 363 -5.16 -21.53 -19.44
C ARG A 363 -5.48 -20.79 -18.14
N SER A 364 -5.70 -19.48 -18.23
CA SER A 364 -6.26 -18.71 -17.12
C SER A 364 -7.45 -19.47 -16.51
N PRO A 365 -7.58 -19.56 -15.17
CA PRO A 365 -8.69 -20.27 -14.56
C PRO A 365 -10.00 -19.82 -15.20
N ALA A 366 -10.82 -20.79 -15.63
CA ALA A 366 -12.07 -20.49 -16.31
C ALA A 366 -12.90 -19.53 -15.44
N ARG A 367 -13.47 -18.48 -16.06
CA ARG A 367 -14.38 -17.52 -15.42
C ARG A 367 -15.37 -18.29 -14.55
N GLY A 368 -15.19 -18.25 -13.24
CA GLY A 368 -16.02 -18.97 -12.30
C GLY A 368 -17.42 -18.37 -12.35
N GLY A 369 -18.38 -19.12 -12.89
CA GLY A 369 -19.80 -18.78 -12.74
C GLY A 369 -20.12 -18.63 -11.26
N GLY A 370 -20.84 -17.56 -10.91
CA GLY A 370 -21.22 -17.22 -9.54
C GLY A 370 -21.86 -18.40 -8.81
N GLY A 371 -21.04 -19.13 -8.07
CA GLY A 371 -21.45 -20.05 -7.03
C GLY A 371 -21.04 -19.43 -5.72
N SER A 372 -22.01 -18.96 -4.94
CA SER A 372 -21.83 -18.56 -3.56
C SER A 372 -21.32 -19.76 -2.76
N GLY A 373 -19.99 -19.89 -2.71
CA GLY A 373 -19.32 -20.75 -1.75
C GLY A 373 -19.65 -20.22 -0.37
N LYS A 374 -20.57 -20.89 0.34
CA LYS A 374 -20.80 -20.66 1.75
C LYS A 374 -19.45 -20.83 2.47
N ALA A 375 -18.85 -19.72 2.86
CA ALA A 375 -17.80 -19.73 3.87
C ALA A 375 -18.37 -20.46 5.08
N ALA A 376 -17.74 -21.59 5.44
CA ALA A 376 -18.02 -22.24 6.70
C ALA A 376 -17.59 -21.26 7.79
N ALA A 377 -18.56 -20.55 8.37
CA ALA A 377 -18.34 -19.67 9.51
C ALA A 377 -17.59 -20.44 10.60
N ARG A 378 -16.29 -20.17 10.75
CA ARG A 378 -15.53 -20.62 11.92
C ARG A 378 -16.07 -19.82 13.10
N GLY A 379 -16.76 -20.53 13.99
CA GLY A 379 -17.42 -19.95 15.14
C GLY A 379 -16.51 -19.07 15.99
N ALA A 380 -17.05 -17.94 16.43
CA ALA A 380 -16.43 -16.99 17.34
C ALA A 380 -15.66 -17.70 18.46
N ARG A 381 -14.34 -17.48 18.52
CA ARG A 381 -13.51 -17.89 19.66
C ARG A 381 -13.91 -17.04 20.87
N LYS A 382 -14.41 -17.69 21.93
CA LYS A 382 -14.66 -17.06 23.22
C LYS A 382 -13.36 -16.48 23.80
N PRO A 383 -13.39 -15.31 24.46
CA PRO A 383 -12.23 -14.77 25.13
C PRO A 383 -11.81 -15.68 26.30
N ALA A 384 -10.51 -15.90 26.44
CA ALA A 384 -9.92 -16.67 27.52
C ALA A 384 -10.26 -16.02 28.88
N GLY A 385 -11.12 -16.68 29.65
CA GLY A 385 -11.46 -16.25 31.01
C GLY A 385 -10.26 -16.41 31.93
N LYS A 386 -9.79 -15.31 32.51
CA LYS A 386 -8.87 -15.30 33.65
C LYS A 386 -9.52 -16.04 34.83
N ALA A 387 -8.94 -17.16 35.24
CA ALA A 387 -9.32 -17.87 36.45
C ALA A 387 -8.95 -17.02 37.68
N ALA A 388 -9.94 -16.39 38.31
CA ALA A 388 -9.79 -15.77 39.61
C ALA A 388 -9.67 -16.86 40.69
N LYS A 389 -8.53 -16.92 41.38
CA LYS A 389 -8.32 -17.73 42.59
C LYS A 389 -9.28 -17.26 43.69
N LYS A 390 -10.13 -18.16 44.20
CA LYS A 390 -10.88 -17.96 45.45
C LYS A 390 -9.92 -17.92 46.65
N PRO A 391 -10.17 -17.09 47.68
CA PRO A 391 -9.42 -17.13 48.92
C PRO A 391 -9.84 -18.35 49.78
N PRO A 392 -8.98 -18.83 50.69
CA PRO A 392 -9.30 -19.99 51.51
C PRO A 392 -10.34 -19.64 52.59
N ARG A 393 -11.28 -20.56 52.82
CA ARG A 393 -12.23 -20.51 53.93
C ARG A 393 -11.48 -20.70 55.25
N GLU A 394 -11.68 -19.77 56.18
CA GLU A 394 -11.35 -19.95 57.59
C GLU A 394 -12.16 -21.11 58.19
N LYS A 395 -11.50 -21.91 59.03
CA LYS A 395 -12.15 -22.91 59.89
C LYS A 395 -12.73 -22.19 61.11
N GLY A 396 -14.04 -22.32 61.28
CA GLY A 396 -14.78 -22.11 62.52
C GLY A 396 -15.88 -23.15 62.57
#